data_AF-A0A9X1CHC2-F1
#
_entry.id   AF-A0A9X1CHC2-F1
#
_cell.length_a   1.000
_cell.length_b   1.000
_cell.length_c   1.000
_cell.angle_alpha   90.00
_cell.angle_beta   90.00
_cell.angle_gamma   90.00
#
_symmetry.space_group_name_H-M   'P 1'
#
loop_
_entity.id
_entity.type
_entity.pdbx_description
1 polymer ?
#
loop_
_entity_poly.entity_id
_entity_poly.type
_entity_poly.pdbx_seq_one_letter_code
_entity_poly.pdbx_strand_id
1 'polypeptide(L)'
;MVSFLIIISFLLHFITFTAIYMLFQQLKNAKKQDMNEIMELFDTYLQEVKDENNRLQQVLRDHNQRSDNMYQQVKPTKQPEIEMDEYEQLQAIPIPDAVGDTVTASLESRVLQLHNQGLPIDDIAQKLNCGKTEVEIIIKLREKMK
;
A
#
# COMPACT_ATOMS: atom_id res chain seq x y z
N MET A 1 -52.80 -49.35 10.77
CA MET A 1 -51.40 -49.64 10.37
C MET A 1 -50.74 -48.45 9.67
N VAL A 2 -51.31 -47.92 8.58
CA VAL A 2 -50.71 -46.80 7.82
C VAL A 2 -50.58 -45.50 8.63
N SER A 3 -51.59 -45.11 9.41
CA SER A 3 -51.54 -43.90 10.24
C SER A 3 -50.42 -43.92 11.29
N PHE A 4 -50.10 -45.10 11.82
CA PHE A 4 -48.99 -45.27 12.77
C PHE A 4 -47.63 -45.04 12.08
N LEU A 5 -47.46 -45.54 10.86
CA LEU A 5 -46.26 -45.28 10.05
C LEU A 5 -46.11 -43.80 9.68
N ILE A 6 -47.21 -43.10 9.41
CA ILE A 6 -47.21 -41.66 9.13
C ILE A 6 -46.76 -40.87 10.37
N ILE A 7 -47.25 -41.21 11.56
CA ILE A 7 -46.85 -40.55 12.82
C ILE A 7 -45.36 -40.74 13.10
N ILE A 8 -44.84 -41.96 12.92
CA ILE A 8 -43.41 -42.25 13.09
C ILE A 8 -42.58 -41.46 12.08
N SER A 9 -43.02 -41.39 10.82
CA SER A 9 -42.36 -40.59 9.79
C SER A 9 -42.29 -39.12 10.20
N PHE A 10 -43.40 -38.53 10.62
CA PHE A 10 -43.44 -37.14 11.09
C PHE A 10 -42.52 -36.89 12.29
N LEU A 11 -42.46 -37.83 13.25
CA LEU A 11 -41.56 -37.72 14.40
C LEU A 11 -40.09 -37.75 13.98
N LEU A 12 -39.73 -38.62 13.04
CA LEU A 12 -38.38 -38.69 12.48
C LEU A 12 -38.01 -37.40 11.76
N HIS A 13 -38.94 -36.84 10.97
CA HIS A 13 -38.72 -35.55 10.30
C HIS A 13 -38.50 -34.43 11.32
N PHE A 14 -39.28 -34.39 12.40
CA PHE A 14 -39.09 -33.41 13.47
C PHE A 14 -37.68 -33.49 14.07
N ILE A 15 -37.19 -34.70 14.36
CA ILE A 15 -35.83 -34.92 14.85
C ILE A 15 -34.78 -34.47 13.83
N THR A 16 -34.99 -34.72 12.53
CA THR A 16 -34.05 -34.25 11.50
C THR A 16 -34.02 -32.73 11.39
N PHE A 17 -35.17 -32.05 11.49
CA PHE A 17 -35.22 -30.59 11.47
C PHE A 17 -34.52 -29.97 12.67
N THR A 18 -34.69 -30.54 13.87
CA THR A 18 -33.96 -30.06 15.06
C THR A 18 -32.45 -30.28 14.91
N ALA A 19 -32.02 -31.43 14.39
CA ALA A 19 -30.60 -31.68 14.11
C ALA A 19 -30.02 -30.68 13.10
N ILE A 20 -30.74 -30.41 11.99
CA ILE A 20 -30.34 -29.42 10.99
C ILE A 20 -30.24 -28.02 11.62
N TYR A 21 -31.21 -27.63 12.44
CA TYR A 21 -31.20 -26.34 13.14
C TYR A 21 -29.98 -26.22 14.07
N MET A 22 -29.68 -27.26 14.85
CA MET A 22 -28.49 -27.28 15.72
C MET A 22 -27.19 -27.15 14.92
N LEU A 23 -27.08 -27.86 13.79
CA LEU A 23 -25.91 -27.78 12.90
C LEU A 23 -25.74 -26.38 12.31
N PHE A 24 -26.84 -25.77 11.85
CA PHE A 24 -26.83 -24.41 11.32
C PHE A 24 -26.44 -23.38 12.38
N GLN A 25 -26.89 -23.57 13.62
CA GLN A 25 -26.53 -22.69 14.72
C GLN A 25 -25.04 -22.78 15.07
N GLN A 26 -24.48 -23.99 15.09
CA GLN A 26 -23.04 -24.19 15.34
C GLN A 26 -22.19 -23.53 14.25
N LEU A 27 -22.57 -23.69 12.98
CA LEU A 27 -21.88 -23.06 11.85
C LEU A 27 -21.89 -21.53 11.94
N LYS A 28 -23.03 -20.95 12.31
CA LYS A 28 -23.17 -19.49 12.52
C LYS A 28 -22.29 -18.99 13.65
N ASN A 29 -22.29 -19.70 14.78
CA ASN A 29 -21.52 -19.31 15.96
C ASN A 29 -20.01 -19.36 15.67
N ALA A 30 -19.54 -20.42 15.01
CA ALA A 30 -18.14 -20.57 14.62
C ALA A 30 -17.69 -19.44 13.67
N LYS A 31 -18.48 -19.14 12.63
CA LYS A 31 -18.17 -18.04 11.69
C LYS A 31 -18.19 -16.67 12.38
N LYS A 32 -19.11 -16.44 13.31
CA LYS A 32 -19.20 -15.16 14.04
C LYS A 32 -18.00 -14.96 14.96
N GLN A 33 -17.56 -16.02 15.63
CA GLN A 33 -16.37 -15.96 16.49
C GLN A 33 -15.12 -15.63 15.66
N ASP A 34 -14.90 -16.37 14.57
CA ASP A 34 -13.76 -16.15 13.65
C ASP A 34 -13.74 -14.72 13.09
N MET A 35 -14.90 -14.18 12.68
CA MET A 35 -15.02 -12.80 12.21
C MET A 35 -14.69 -11.76 13.29
N ASN A 36 -15.06 -12.01 14.55
CA ASN A 36 -14.75 -11.09 15.64
C ASN A 36 -13.25 -11.07 15.95
N GLU A 37 -12.60 -12.24 16.00
CA GLU A 37 -11.15 -12.35 16.21
C GLU A 37 -10.38 -11.66 15.08
N ILE A 38 -10.80 -11.85 13.82
CA ILE A 38 -10.22 -11.16 12.67
C ILE A 38 -10.42 -9.64 12.77
N MET A 39 -11.60 -9.17 13.20
CA MET A 39 -11.87 -7.74 13.36
C MET A 39 -10.97 -7.12 14.44
N GLU A 40 -10.78 -7.81 15.56
CA GLU A 40 -9.90 -7.34 16.64
C GLU A 40 -8.42 -7.25 16.19
N LEU A 41 -7.94 -8.26 15.45
CA LEU A 41 -6.61 -8.22 14.85
C LEU A 41 -6.48 -7.08 13.83
N PHE A 42 -7.52 -6.87 13.03
CA PHE A 42 -7.56 -5.80 12.04
C PHE A 42 -7.52 -4.42 12.69
N ASP A 43 -8.29 -4.19 13.74
CA ASP A 43 -8.26 -2.94 14.53
C ASP A 43 -6.89 -2.69 15.14
N THR A 44 -6.27 -3.73 15.71
CA THR A 44 -4.90 -3.67 16.25
C THR A 44 -3.89 -3.26 15.18
N TYR A 45 -3.95 -3.89 14.01
CA TYR A 45 -3.05 -3.58 12.89
C TYR A 45 -3.27 -2.16 12.36
N LEU A 46 -4.52 -1.71 12.23
CA LEU A 46 -4.86 -0.35 11.79
C LEU A 46 -4.30 0.70 12.76
N GLN A 47 -4.36 0.41 14.06
CA GLN A 47 -3.80 1.27 15.07
C GLN A 47 -2.27 1.34 14.95
N GLU A 48 -1.60 0.19 14.81
CA GLU A 48 -0.15 0.13 14.62
C GLU A 48 0.30 0.93 13.38
N VAL A 49 -0.38 0.76 12.24
CA VAL A 49 -0.08 1.51 11.01
C VAL A 49 -0.31 3.02 11.18
N LYS A 50 -1.37 3.40 11.93
CA LYS A 50 -1.63 4.81 12.23
C LYS A 50 -0.54 5.41 13.12
N ASP A 51 -0.11 4.67 14.13
CA ASP A 51 0.95 5.09 15.05
C ASP A 51 2.30 5.20 14.32
N GLU A 52 2.61 4.26 13.43
CA GLU A 52 3.80 4.33 12.57
C GLU A 52 3.76 5.54 11.64
N ASN A 53 2.62 5.81 11.01
CA ASN A 53 2.44 7.03 10.20
C ASN A 53 2.65 8.30 11.02
N ASN A 54 2.15 8.36 12.25
CA ASN A 54 2.36 9.51 13.14
C ASN A 54 3.85 9.66 13.50
N ARG A 55 4.54 8.55 13.79
CA ARG A 55 5.98 8.53 14.07
C ARG A 55 6.78 9.06 12.89
N LEU A 56 6.49 8.57 11.69
CA LEU A 56 7.13 9.02 10.45
C LEU A 56 6.90 10.52 10.22
N GLN A 57 5.66 10.99 10.37
CA GLN A 57 5.35 12.42 10.25
C GLN A 57 6.12 13.27 11.27
N GLN A 58 6.29 12.77 12.49
CA GLN A 58 7.07 13.47 13.53
C GLN A 58 8.55 13.53 13.18
N VAL A 59 9.15 12.42 12.72
CA VAL A 59 10.56 12.38 12.29
C VAL A 59 10.81 13.36 11.15
N LEU A 60 9.92 13.42 10.16
CA LEU A 60 10.03 14.35 9.03
C LEU A 60 9.87 15.82 9.47
N ARG A 61 8.99 16.10 10.43
CA ARG A 61 8.83 17.45 11.00
C ARG A 61 10.07 17.90 11.77
N ASP A 62 10.64 17.04 12.62
CA ASP A 62 11.86 17.33 13.38
C ASP A 62 13.05 17.57 12.44
N HIS A 63 13.20 16.78 11.37
CA HIS A 63 14.25 16.99 10.37
C HIS A 63 14.12 18.32 9.61
N ASN A 64 12.90 18.75 9.25
CA ASN A 64 12.68 20.06 8.63
C ASN A 64 12.99 21.21 9.60
N GLN A 65 12.59 21.11 10.87
CA GLN A 65 12.85 22.14 11.88
C GLN A 65 14.32 22.27 12.27
N ARG A 66 15.10 21.18 12.18
CA ARG A 66 16.56 21.19 12.40
C ARG A 66 17.33 21.77 11.21
N SER A 67 16.81 21.68 9.99
CA SER A 67 17.44 22.28 8.80
C SER A 67 17.30 23.80 8.75
N ASP A 68 16.21 24.39 9.26
CA ASP A 68 16.03 25.86 9.25
C ASP A 68 17.02 26.62 10.15
N ASN A 69 17.67 25.95 11.11
CA ASN A 69 18.62 26.60 12.04
C ASN A 69 20.09 26.53 11.60
N MET A 70 20.43 25.95 10.43
CA MET A 70 21.82 25.82 9.97
C MET A 70 22.15 26.55 8.65
N TYR A 71 21.21 27.29 8.06
CA TYR A 71 21.43 28.04 6.81
C TYR A 71 21.36 29.57 6.95
N GLN A 72 21.71 30.10 8.12
CA GLN A 72 21.80 31.56 8.31
C GLN A 72 23.23 32.05 8.52
N GLN A 73 24.20 31.49 7.81
CA GLN A 73 25.47 32.18 7.49
C GLN A 73 26.11 31.62 6.21
N VAL A 74 25.61 31.98 5.02
CA VAL A 74 26.51 32.08 3.86
C VAL A 74 26.00 33.20 2.93
N LYS A 75 26.74 34.31 2.87
CA LYS A 75 26.59 35.33 1.82
C LYS A 75 26.99 34.71 0.47
N PRO A 76 26.37 35.11 -0.66
CA PRO A 76 26.76 34.61 -1.96
C PRO A 76 28.04 35.33 -2.41
N THR A 77 29.17 34.63 -2.38
CA THR A 77 30.39 35.04 -3.09
C THR A 77 30.68 34.01 -4.18
N LYS A 78 30.87 34.52 -5.40
CA LYS A 78 31.15 33.78 -6.64
C LYS A 78 32.32 32.79 -6.51
N GLN A 79 32.20 31.72 -7.31
CA GLN A 79 33.10 30.59 -7.56
C GLN A 79 34.59 30.93 -7.63
N PRO A 80 35.45 29.95 -7.31
CA PRO A 80 36.20 29.31 -8.40
C PRO A 80 36.24 27.77 -8.33
N GLU A 81 36.24 27.22 -9.53
CA GLU A 81 36.51 25.86 -10.00
C GLU A 81 37.90 25.35 -9.58
N ILE A 82 37.99 24.11 -9.08
CA ILE A 82 39.25 23.35 -8.99
C ILE A 82 38.97 21.88 -9.35
N GLU A 83 39.75 21.42 -10.33
CA GLU A 83 39.78 20.08 -10.91
C GLU A 83 40.38 19.02 -9.97
N MET A 84 39.83 17.81 -10.10
CA MET A 84 40.39 16.46 -9.96
C MET A 84 41.85 16.31 -9.50
N ASP A 85 42.10 15.54 -8.42
CA ASP A 85 42.82 14.25 -8.47
C ASP A 85 43.15 13.69 -7.07
N GLU A 86 43.35 12.37 -7.03
CA GLU A 86 44.02 11.58 -5.98
C GLU A 86 43.15 10.97 -4.86
N TYR A 87 42.45 9.87 -5.20
CA TYR A 87 41.91 8.90 -4.25
C TYR A 87 42.78 7.63 -4.20
N GLU A 88 43.74 7.60 -3.28
CA GLU A 88 44.44 6.37 -2.90
C GLU A 88 43.55 5.50 -1.98
N GLN A 89 42.93 4.50 -2.62
CA GLN A 89 42.88 3.10 -2.19
C GLN A 89 42.45 2.79 -0.73
N LEU A 90 41.14 2.83 -0.50
CA LEU A 90 40.47 1.97 0.49
C LEU A 90 39.58 0.95 -0.25
N GLN A 91 39.64 -0.30 0.22
CA GLN A 91 39.20 -1.51 -0.46
C GLN A 91 37.71 -1.46 -0.88
N ALA A 92 37.45 -1.78 -2.14
CA ALA A 92 36.12 -1.77 -2.73
C ALA A 92 35.22 -2.88 -2.13
N ILE A 93 34.20 -2.46 -1.39
CA ILE A 93 32.95 -3.22 -1.33
C ILE A 93 32.39 -3.20 -2.76
N PRO A 94 31.91 -4.32 -3.34
CA PRO A 94 31.21 -4.29 -4.61
C PRO A 94 30.01 -3.33 -4.49
N ILE A 95 30.15 -2.14 -5.07
CA ILE A 95 29.03 -1.24 -5.33
C ILE A 95 28.26 -1.92 -6.46
N PRO A 96 27.01 -2.36 -6.25
CA PRO A 96 26.15 -2.73 -7.37
C PRO A 96 26.10 -1.52 -8.31
N ASP A 97 26.45 -1.76 -9.58
CA ASP A 97 26.77 -0.79 -10.62
C ASP A 97 26.18 0.61 -10.45
N ALA A 98 27.05 1.59 -10.65
CA ALA A 98 26.77 3.01 -10.83
C ALA A 98 25.38 3.27 -11.43
N VAL A 99 24.41 3.51 -10.56
CA VAL A 99 23.30 4.37 -10.90
C VAL A 99 23.74 5.72 -10.36
N GLY A 100 23.92 6.70 -11.25
CA GLY A 100 24.04 8.09 -10.84
C GLY A 100 22.87 8.46 -9.92
N ASP A 101 22.82 9.70 -9.47
CA ASP A 101 21.62 10.22 -8.81
C ASP A 101 20.46 10.30 -9.83
N THR A 102 20.01 9.15 -10.35
CA THR A 102 18.78 9.03 -11.10
C THR A 102 17.74 8.96 -10.01
N VAL A 103 17.13 10.11 -9.76
CA VAL A 103 15.78 10.18 -9.24
C VAL A 103 14.96 9.21 -10.09
N THR A 104 14.75 7.99 -9.59
CA THR A 104 13.93 7.00 -10.29
C THR A 104 12.52 7.52 -10.17
N ALA A 105 12.08 8.25 -11.20
CA ALA A 105 10.72 8.75 -11.27
C ALA A 105 9.78 7.56 -11.05
N SER A 106 8.94 7.63 -10.01
CA SER A 106 7.93 6.62 -9.76
C SER A 106 7.07 6.44 -11.02
N LEU A 107 6.48 5.26 -11.20
CA LEU A 107 5.61 4.97 -12.35
C LEU A 107 4.57 6.08 -12.54
N GLU A 108 3.96 6.55 -11.45
CA GLU A 108 3.03 7.68 -11.43
C GLU A 108 3.66 8.98 -11.95
N SER A 109 4.87 9.32 -11.50
CA SER A 109 5.59 10.52 -11.93
C SER A 109 5.89 10.47 -13.44
N ARG A 110 6.23 9.29 -13.96
CA ARG A 110 6.53 9.08 -15.38
C ARG A 110 5.27 9.10 -16.25
N VAL A 111 4.17 8.51 -15.78
CA VAL A 111 2.85 8.62 -16.41
C VAL A 111 2.44 10.09 -16.51
N LEU A 112 2.55 10.85 -15.42
CA LEU A 112 2.18 12.26 -15.38
C LEU A 112 3.07 13.13 -16.26
N GLN A 113 4.38 12.86 -16.30
CA GLN A 113 5.30 13.57 -17.19
C GLN A 113 4.93 13.38 -18.67
N LEU A 114 4.66 12.14 -19.09
CA LEU A 114 4.29 11.83 -20.47
C LEU A 114 2.89 12.35 -20.83
N HIS A 115 1.95 12.32 -19.88
CA HIS A 115 0.62 12.90 -20.06
C HIS A 115 0.70 14.43 -20.21
N ASN A 116 1.50 15.11 -19.39
CA ASN A 116 1.73 16.56 -19.51
C ASN A 116 2.43 16.95 -20.82
N GLN A 117 3.15 16.01 -21.46
CA GLN A 117 3.72 16.19 -22.80
C GLN A 117 2.68 15.96 -23.92
N GLY A 118 1.44 15.64 -23.58
CA GLY A 118 0.33 15.47 -24.52
C GLY A 118 0.31 14.12 -25.24
N LEU A 119 1.04 13.12 -24.75
CA LEU A 119 1.00 11.78 -25.35
C LEU A 119 -0.34 11.09 -25.08
N PRO A 120 -0.85 10.28 -26.03
CA PRO A 120 -2.07 9.52 -25.83
C PRO A 120 -1.85 8.39 -24.80
N ILE A 121 -2.90 8.06 -24.06
CA ILE A 121 -2.91 7.07 -22.96
C ILE A 121 -2.34 5.72 -23.42
N ASP A 122 -2.66 5.31 -24.65
CA ASP A 122 -2.21 4.07 -25.26
C ASP A 122 -0.68 4.01 -25.43
N ASP A 123 -0.06 5.12 -25.86
CA ASP A 123 1.38 5.20 -26.05
C ASP A 123 2.11 5.25 -24.71
N ILE A 124 1.50 5.87 -23.69
CA ILE A 124 2.05 5.91 -22.33
C ILE A 124 2.06 4.49 -21.74
N ALA A 125 0.95 3.77 -21.87
CA ALA A 125 0.81 2.39 -21.41
C ALA A 125 1.86 1.47 -22.06
N GLN A 126 2.05 1.59 -23.38
CA GLN A 126 3.05 0.81 -24.11
C GLN A 126 4.48 1.17 -23.71
N LYS A 127 4.78 2.47 -23.56
CA LYS A 127 6.13 2.97 -23.24
C LYS A 127 6.57 2.63 -21.80
N LEU A 128 5.61 2.47 -20.90
CA LEU A 128 5.83 2.14 -19.49
C LEU A 128 5.54 0.69 -19.15
N ASN A 129 5.14 -0.12 -20.15
CA ASN A 129 4.74 -1.50 -19.99
C ASN A 129 3.70 -1.69 -18.86
N CYS A 130 2.71 -0.79 -18.83
CA CYS A 130 1.63 -0.78 -17.84
C CYS A 130 0.26 -0.80 -18.51
N GLY A 131 -0.81 -1.09 -17.76
CA GLY A 131 -2.15 -1.21 -18.31
C GLY A 131 -2.73 0.14 -18.74
N LYS A 132 -3.50 0.19 -19.83
CA LYS A 132 -4.23 1.41 -20.26
C LYS A 132 -5.11 1.98 -19.14
N THR A 133 -5.80 1.11 -18.42
CA THR A 133 -6.63 1.45 -17.27
C THR A 133 -5.80 2.03 -16.12
N GLU A 134 -4.58 1.54 -15.89
CA GLU A 134 -3.70 2.02 -14.82
C GLU A 134 -3.25 3.45 -15.10
N VAL A 135 -2.86 3.74 -16.34
CA VAL A 135 -2.53 5.10 -16.80
C VAL A 135 -3.72 6.04 -16.61
N GLU A 136 -4.92 5.62 -17.01
CA GLU A 136 -6.14 6.42 -16.88
C GLU A 136 -6.50 6.70 -15.41
N ILE A 137 -6.34 5.72 -14.52
CA ILE A 137 -6.57 5.89 -13.08
C ILE A 137 -5.59 6.90 -12.48
N ILE A 138 -4.30 6.79 -12.81
CA ILE A 138 -3.26 7.69 -12.29
C ILE A 138 -3.53 9.15 -12.70
N ILE A 139 -3.93 9.37 -13.95
CA ILE A 139 -4.27 10.70 -14.46
C ILE A 139 -5.49 11.26 -13.72
N LYS A 140 -6.59 10.50 -13.64
CA LYS A 140 -7.84 10.94 -12.97
C LYS A 140 -7.63 11.24 -11.49
N LEU A 141 -6.80 10.45 -10.80
CA LEU A 141 -6.48 10.66 -9.39
C LEU A 141 -5.76 11.98 -9.17
N ARG A 142 -4.81 12.33 -10.04
CA ARG A 142 -4.08 13.62 -9.97
C ARG A 142 -4.98 14.80 -10.29
N GLU A 143 -5.86 14.70 -11.28
CA GLU A 143 -6.79 15.77 -11.65
C GLU A 143 -7.76 16.10 -10.53
N LYS A 144 -8.20 15.10 -9.76
CA LYS A 144 -9.11 15.28 -8.62
C LYS A 144 -8.44 15.85 -7.36
N MET A 145 -7.10 15.80 -7.28
CA MET A 145 -6.31 16.35 -6.17
C MET A 145 -5.80 17.78 -6.40
N LYS A 146 -6.08 18.37 -7.57
CA LYS A 146 -5.93 19.82 -7.80
C LYS A 146 -7.13 20.59 -7.27
#